data_AF-A0AA38U1V1-F1
#
_entry.id   AF-A0AA38U1V1-F1
#
_cell.length_a   1.000
_cell.length_b   1.000
_cell.length_c   1.000
_cell.angle_alpha   90.00
_cell.angle_beta   90.00
_cell.angle_gamma   90.00
#
_symmetry.space_group_name_H-M   'P 1'
#
loop_
_entity.id
_entity.type
_entity.pdbx_description
1 polymer ?
#
loop_
_entity_poly.entity_id
_entity_poly.type
_entity_poly.pdbx_seq_one_letter_code
_entity_poly.pdbx_strand_id
1 'polypeptide(L)'
;VDVFLLFAAKRGLGPKDVSPPTEQLICEFAVSFAGKVAGATARTYISAVKKWVIRRGLAWMGGPRLDQVLKGVNRHTPETSVQEERSPVKVEYLKILFQDREGDEGFRRCRNAAAVLLFFGQMRAIEALPHSSSINAYPTFLPRVRDLAEPNENGARILHLPKTKTQQVRGEKVVVTPNRMEIDPVRAL
;
A
#
# COMPACT_ATOMS: atom_id res chain seq x y z
N VAL A 1 -15.19 6.57 -13.31
CA VAL A 1 -15.50 7.26 -14.59
C VAL A 1 -16.82 7.98 -14.47
N ASP A 2 -17.78 7.40 -13.75
CA ASP A 2 -19.14 7.95 -13.57
C ASP A 2 -19.13 9.37 -12.99
N VAL A 3 -18.23 9.67 -12.05
CA VAL A 3 -18.04 11.03 -11.51
C VAL A 3 -17.70 12.06 -12.61
N PHE A 4 -16.89 11.68 -13.60
CA PHE A 4 -16.54 12.53 -14.73
C PHE A 4 -17.72 12.70 -15.70
N LEU A 5 -18.46 11.61 -15.97
CA LEU A 5 -19.64 11.67 -16.85
C LEU A 5 -20.76 12.50 -16.22
N LEU A 6 -20.99 12.39 -14.91
CA LEU A 6 -21.92 13.23 -14.17
C LEU A 6 -21.51 14.71 -14.20
N PHE A 7 -20.21 14.99 -14.07
CA PHE A 7 -19.68 16.34 -14.21
C PHE A 7 -19.92 16.91 -15.62
N ALA A 8 -19.66 16.13 -16.66
CA ALA A 8 -19.88 16.53 -18.04
C ALA A 8 -21.38 16.74 -18.34
N ALA A 9 -22.24 15.83 -17.88
CA ALA A 9 -23.69 15.92 -18.03
C ALA A 9 -24.26 17.18 -17.34
N LYS A 10 -23.77 17.52 -16.14
CA LYS A 10 -24.14 18.77 -15.44
C LYS A 10 -23.79 20.05 -16.21
N ARG A 11 -22.89 19.95 -17.20
CA ARG A 11 -22.47 21.06 -18.06
C ARG A 11 -23.10 21.01 -19.45
N GLY A 12 -24.04 20.09 -19.67
CA GLY A 12 -24.71 19.93 -20.96
C GLY A 12 -23.81 19.38 -22.07
N LEU A 13 -22.69 18.75 -21.72
CA LEU A 13 -21.76 18.19 -22.71
C LEU A 13 -22.27 16.86 -23.26
N GLY A 14 -22.20 16.70 -24.57
CA GLY A 14 -22.65 15.50 -25.27
C GLY A 14 -21.54 14.43 -25.37
N PRO A 15 -21.86 13.22 -25.84
CA PRO A 15 -20.88 12.13 -25.97
C PRO A 15 -19.65 12.46 -26.83
N LYS A 16 -19.81 13.34 -27.83
CA LYS A 16 -18.72 13.79 -28.71
C LYS A 16 -17.72 14.72 -28.02
N ASP A 17 -18.17 15.49 -27.03
CA ASP A 17 -17.32 16.43 -26.27
C ASP A 17 -16.48 15.72 -25.19
N VAL A 18 -16.95 14.55 -24.75
CA VAL A 18 -16.40 13.79 -23.63
C VAL A 18 -15.44 12.69 -24.09
N SER A 19 -15.40 12.39 -25.40
CA SER A 19 -14.67 11.25 -25.96
C SER A 19 -14.11 11.54 -27.38
N PRO A 20 -12.82 11.91 -27.53
CA PRO A 20 -11.83 12.11 -26.46
C PRO A 20 -12.04 13.46 -25.75
N PRO A 21 -11.86 13.53 -24.42
CA PRO A 21 -11.98 14.77 -23.69
C PRO A 21 -10.78 15.69 -24.02
N THR A 22 -11.05 16.97 -24.26
CA THR A 22 -10.00 17.98 -24.47
C THR A 22 -9.20 18.21 -23.18
N GLU A 23 -7.96 18.69 -23.29
CA GLU A 23 -7.15 19.03 -22.12
C GLU A 23 -7.88 20.04 -21.22
N GLN A 24 -8.57 21.01 -21.83
CA GLN A 24 -9.36 22.00 -21.11
C GLN A 24 -10.46 21.35 -20.25
N LEU A 25 -11.23 20.42 -20.82
CA LEU A 25 -12.27 19.72 -20.08
C LEU A 25 -11.70 18.90 -18.91
N ILE A 26 -10.55 18.25 -19.12
CA ILE A 26 -9.85 17.51 -18.07
C ILE A 26 -9.35 18.46 -16.96
N CYS A 27 -8.82 19.63 -17.33
CA CYS A 27 -8.39 20.66 -16.38
C CYS A 27 -9.58 21.19 -15.56
N GLU A 28 -10.69 21.51 -16.21
CA GLU A 28 -11.88 22.00 -15.51
C GLU A 28 -12.47 20.94 -14.58
N PHE A 29 -12.43 19.67 -14.98
CA PHE A 29 -12.78 18.56 -14.10
C PHE A 29 -11.83 18.48 -12.91
N ALA A 30 -10.52 18.64 -13.11
CA ALA A 30 -9.54 18.69 -12.02
C ALA A 30 -9.81 19.86 -11.05
N VAL A 31 -10.11 21.05 -11.56
CA VAL A 31 -10.44 22.24 -10.75
C VAL A 31 -11.70 22.02 -9.92
N SER A 32 -12.66 21.23 -10.39
CA SER A 32 -13.91 20.97 -9.65
C SER A 32 -13.70 20.36 -8.25
N PHE A 33 -12.52 19.79 -8.00
CA PHE A 33 -12.05 19.17 -6.77
C PHE A 33 -11.30 20.11 -5.82
N ALA A 34 -10.88 21.29 -6.27
CA ALA A 34 -10.14 22.26 -5.44
C ALA A 34 -10.96 22.63 -4.20
N GLY A 35 -10.33 22.59 -3.01
CA GLY A 35 -10.98 22.88 -1.73
C GLY A 35 -11.93 21.80 -1.21
N LYS A 36 -12.15 20.70 -1.96
CA LYS A 36 -13.15 19.67 -1.60
C LYS A 36 -12.55 18.32 -1.25
N VAL A 37 -11.45 17.96 -1.90
CA VAL A 37 -10.79 16.66 -1.69
C VAL A 37 -9.28 16.84 -1.70
N ALA A 38 -8.56 15.87 -1.12
CA ALA A 38 -7.11 15.79 -1.25
C ALA A 38 -6.66 15.72 -2.72
N GLY A 39 -5.54 16.37 -3.04
CA GLY A 39 -4.96 16.33 -4.39
C GLY A 39 -4.68 14.91 -4.89
N ALA A 40 -4.33 13.98 -4.00
CA ALA A 40 -4.17 12.56 -4.33
C ALA A 40 -5.47 11.91 -4.85
N THR A 41 -6.61 12.26 -4.24
CA THR A 41 -7.93 11.79 -4.66
C THR A 41 -8.30 12.35 -6.02
N ALA A 42 -8.06 13.65 -6.27
CA ALA A 42 -8.28 14.26 -7.58
C ALA A 42 -7.45 13.56 -8.67
N ARG A 43 -6.16 13.30 -8.44
CA ARG A 43 -5.29 12.53 -9.36
C ARG A 43 -5.82 11.12 -9.64
N THR A 44 -6.45 10.49 -8.65
CA THR A 44 -7.06 9.16 -8.80
C THR A 44 -8.25 9.21 -9.75
N TYR A 45 -9.13 10.21 -9.64
CA TYR A 45 -10.22 10.43 -10.59
C TYR A 45 -9.71 10.69 -12.01
N ILE A 46 -8.71 11.56 -12.18
CA ILE A 46 -8.08 11.81 -13.49
C ILE A 46 -7.47 10.53 -14.07
N SER A 47 -6.79 9.73 -13.25
CA SER A 47 -6.21 8.45 -13.67
C SER A 47 -7.28 7.46 -14.14
N ALA A 48 -8.45 7.45 -13.50
CA ALA A 48 -9.59 6.64 -13.95
C ALA A 48 -10.12 7.09 -15.32
N VAL A 49 -10.21 8.41 -15.56
CA VAL A 49 -10.59 8.96 -16.87
C VAL A 49 -9.54 8.59 -17.93
N LYS A 50 -8.24 8.77 -17.64
CA LYS A 50 -7.14 8.38 -18.53
C LYS A 50 -7.21 6.91 -18.92
N LYS A 51 -7.38 6.01 -17.95
CA LYS A 51 -7.55 4.57 -18.21
C LYS A 51 -8.76 4.27 -19.08
N TRP A 52 -9.88 4.97 -18.88
CA TRP A 52 -11.08 4.80 -19.67
C TRP A 52 -10.91 5.26 -21.13
N VAL A 53 -10.26 6.40 -21.36
CA VAL A 53 -9.92 6.89 -22.72
C VAL A 53 -9.01 5.89 -23.43
N ILE A 54 -7.92 5.47 -22.78
CA ILE A 54 -6.95 4.53 -23.35
C ILE A 54 -7.60 3.18 -23.68
N ARG A 55 -8.48 2.67 -22.81
CA ARG A 55 -9.19 1.39 -23.04
C ARG A 55 -10.07 1.43 -24.29
N ARG A 56 -10.53 2.61 -24.71
CA ARG A 56 -11.30 2.81 -25.94
C ARG A 56 -10.44 3.03 -27.18
N GLY A 57 -9.11 2.90 -27.06
CA GLY A 57 -8.16 3.14 -28.15
C GLY A 57 -8.01 4.61 -28.52
N LEU A 58 -8.45 5.54 -27.67
CA LEU A 58 -8.37 6.97 -27.93
C LEU A 58 -7.09 7.57 -27.35
N ALA A 59 -6.59 8.62 -28.00
CA ALA A 59 -5.43 9.37 -27.51
C ALA A 59 -5.77 10.14 -26.23
N TRP A 60 -4.85 10.08 -25.26
CA TRP A 60 -4.95 10.87 -24.03
C TRP A 60 -4.46 12.31 -24.29
N MET A 61 -5.35 13.29 -24.11
CA MET A 61 -5.04 14.70 -24.39
C MET A 61 -4.53 15.49 -23.18
N GLY A 62 -4.28 14.86 -22.02
CA GLY A 62 -3.75 15.58 -20.85
C GLY A 62 -2.27 15.89 -21.01
N GLY A 63 -1.88 17.16 -20.86
CA GLY A 63 -0.52 17.66 -21.02
C GLY A 63 -0.03 18.48 -19.82
N PRO A 64 0.99 19.36 -20.02
CA PRO A 64 1.63 20.11 -18.93
C PRO A 64 0.68 21.04 -18.16
N ARG A 65 -0.39 21.53 -18.80
CA ARG A 65 -1.38 22.41 -18.16
C ARG A 65 -2.13 21.65 -17.08
N LEU A 66 -2.50 20.40 -17.34
CA LEU A 66 -3.13 19.53 -16.34
C LEU A 66 -2.24 19.33 -15.11
N ASP A 67 -0.94 19.17 -15.29
CA ASP A 67 0.00 19.01 -14.17
C ASP A 67 0.07 20.25 -13.28
N GLN A 68 0.07 21.45 -13.90
CA GLN A 68 0.01 22.71 -13.17
C GLN A 68 -1.31 22.87 -12.41
N VAL A 69 -2.44 22.54 -13.04
CA VAL A 69 -3.76 22.56 -12.40
C VAL A 69 -3.78 21.60 -11.21
N LEU A 70 -3.28 20.38 -11.36
CA LEU A 70 -3.22 19.40 -10.27
C LEU A 70 -2.31 19.84 -9.12
N LYS A 71 -1.23 20.59 -9.40
CA LYS A 71 -0.43 21.24 -8.35
C LYS A 71 -1.24 22.30 -7.60
N GLY A 72 -2.02 23.12 -8.31
CA GLY A 72 -2.94 24.09 -7.73
C GLY A 72 -4.01 23.44 -6.85
N VAL A 73 -4.69 22.40 -7.37
CA VAL A 73 -5.68 21.61 -6.62
C VAL A 73 -5.07 21.03 -5.35
N ASN A 74 -3.84 20.52 -5.42
CA ASN A 74 -3.14 19.99 -4.25
C ASN A 74 -2.85 21.05 -3.17
N ARG A 75 -2.52 22.29 -3.58
CA ARG A 75 -2.33 23.42 -2.65
C ARG A 75 -3.63 23.86 -1.99
N HIS A 76 -4.76 23.68 -2.66
CA HIS A 76 -6.09 23.91 -2.09
C HIS A 76 -6.69 22.66 -1.43
N THR A 77 -5.87 21.71 -0.99
CA THR A 77 -6.37 20.57 -0.22
C THR A 77 -6.94 21.10 1.10
N PRO A 78 -8.20 20.78 1.46
CA PRO A 78 -8.76 21.22 2.74
C PRO A 78 -8.03 20.52 3.89
N GLU A 79 -7.83 21.24 5.00
CA GLU A 79 -7.15 20.70 6.19
C GLU A 79 -7.81 19.42 6.73
N THR A 80 -9.14 19.35 6.64
CA THR A 80 -9.91 18.14 7.01
C THR A 80 -9.58 16.90 6.16
N SER A 81 -8.95 17.08 4.99
CA SER A 81 -8.48 15.99 4.13
C SER A 81 -6.98 15.70 4.29
N VAL A 82 -6.28 16.45 5.13
CA VAL A 82 -4.88 16.18 5.47
C VAL A 82 -4.88 15.21 6.64
N GLN A 83 -4.49 13.97 6.38
CA GLN A 83 -4.29 12.99 7.45
C GLN A 83 -2.94 13.27 8.12
N GLU A 84 -2.93 13.37 9.44
CA GLU A 84 -1.70 13.44 10.22
C GLU A 84 -0.82 12.20 9.96
N GLU A 85 0.49 12.42 9.96
CA GLU A 85 1.44 11.33 9.78
C GLU A 85 1.27 10.32 10.91
N ARG A 86 1.13 9.04 10.53
CA ARG A 86 0.99 7.97 11.53
C ARG A 86 2.29 7.84 12.31
N SER A 87 2.19 7.79 13.64
CA SER A 87 3.37 7.57 14.48
C SER A 87 4.08 6.26 14.09
N PRO A 88 5.42 6.26 14.02
CA PRO A 88 6.18 5.07 13.67
C PRO A 88 5.99 3.99 14.74
N VAL A 89 6.02 2.73 14.32
CA VAL A 89 6.07 1.59 15.24
C VAL A 89 7.42 1.62 15.96
N LYS A 90 7.41 1.50 17.28
CA LYS A 90 8.62 1.51 18.11
C LYS A 90 8.85 0.18 18.82
N VAL A 91 10.08 -0.05 19.30
CA VAL A 91 10.45 -1.27 20.03
C VAL A 91 9.63 -1.41 21.32
N GLU A 92 9.22 -0.31 21.93
CA GLU A 92 8.35 -0.30 23.12
C GLU A 92 7.01 -0.99 22.86
N TYR A 93 6.46 -0.88 21.64
CA TYR A 93 5.22 -1.57 21.29
C TYR A 93 5.41 -3.09 21.20
N LEU A 94 6.59 -3.56 20.77
CA LEU A 94 6.92 -4.98 20.82
C LEU A 94 7.06 -5.47 22.27
N LYS A 95 7.63 -4.67 23.17
CA LYS A 95 7.73 -5.03 24.60
C LYS A 95 6.35 -5.23 25.22
N ILE A 96 5.42 -4.32 24.94
CA ILE A 96 4.02 -4.44 25.38
C ILE A 96 3.40 -5.73 24.81
N LEU A 97 3.62 -6.02 23.52
CA LEU A 97 3.09 -7.23 22.88
C LEU A 97 3.66 -8.54 23.47
N PHE A 98 4.93 -8.53 23.90
CA PHE A 98 5.58 -9.70 24.51
C PHE A 98 5.11 -9.95 25.94
N GLN A 99 4.79 -8.88 26.67
CA GLN A 99 4.24 -8.94 28.03
C GLN A 99 2.77 -9.36 28.05
N ASP A 100 2.03 -9.03 26.98
CA ASP A 100 0.63 -9.39 26.84
C ASP A 100 0.39 -10.91 26.88
N ARG A 101 -0.59 -11.32 27.69
CA ARG A 101 -0.97 -12.72 27.92
C ARG A 101 -2.24 -13.19 27.24
N GLU A 102 -2.74 -12.42 26.30
CA GLU A 102 -3.87 -12.84 25.47
C GLU A 102 -3.53 -14.04 24.57
N GLY A 103 -4.38 -15.07 24.63
CA GLY A 103 -4.33 -16.26 23.78
C GLY A 103 -3.60 -17.48 24.39
N ASP A 104 -3.59 -18.58 23.63
CA ASP A 104 -2.81 -19.76 23.96
C ASP A 104 -1.30 -19.53 23.72
N GLU A 105 -0.46 -20.42 24.26
CA GLU A 105 0.99 -20.32 24.14
C GLU A 105 1.48 -20.40 22.68
N GLY A 106 0.82 -21.18 21.82
CA GLY A 106 1.17 -21.30 20.40
C GLY A 106 0.88 -20.01 19.64
N PHE A 107 -0.29 -19.43 19.85
CA PHE A 107 -0.73 -18.15 19.32
C PHE A 107 0.21 -17.03 19.76
N ARG A 108 0.55 -16.96 21.05
CA ARG A 108 1.52 -16.00 21.59
C ARG A 108 2.86 -16.09 20.86
N ARG A 109 3.40 -17.29 20.68
CA ARG A 109 4.67 -17.51 19.96
C ARG A 109 4.57 -17.04 18.51
N CYS A 110 3.53 -17.46 17.79
CA CYS A 110 3.32 -17.06 16.40
C CYS A 110 3.15 -15.54 16.23
N ARG A 111 2.37 -14.91 17.11
CA ARG A 111 2.15 -13.45 17.15
C ARG A 111 3.46 -12.71 17.37
N ASN A 112 4.23 -13.14 18.37
CA ASN A 112 5.50 -12.52 18.74
C ASN A 112 6.55 -12.71 17.63
N ALA A 113 6.66 -13.91 17.07
CA ALA A 113 7.53 -14.21 15.92
C ALA A 113 7.20 -13.30 14.73
N ALA A 114 5.92 -13.22 14.36
CA ALA A 114 5.47 -12.38 13.24
C ALA A 114 5.75 -10.90 13.49
N ALA A 115 5.43 -10.37 14.67
CA ALA A 115 5.65 -8.95 14.98
C ALA A 115 7.13 -8.57 14.91
N VAL A 116 8.00 -9.41 15.44
CA VAL A 116 9.44 -9.18 15.51
C VAL A 116 10.08 -9.33 14.13
N LEU A 117 9.66 -10.33 13.36
CA LEU A 117 10.05 -10.47 11.95
C LEU A 117 9.63 -9.26 11.11
N LEU A 118 8.38 -8.80 11.24
CA LEU A 118 7.89 -7.63 10.51
C LEU A 118 8.69 -6.37 10.88
N PHE A 119 9.00 -6.21 12.17
CA PHE A 119 9.73 -5.05 12.67
C PHE A 119 11.21 -5.07 12.28
N PHE A 120 11.97 -6.11 12.62
CA PHE A 120 13.42 -6.14 12.33
C PHE A 120 13.72 -6.49 10.87
N GLY A 121 12.89 -7.32 10.24
CA GLY A 121 12.99 -7.64 8.82
C GLY A 121 12.43 -6.56 7.90
N GLN A 122 11.80 -5.51 8.45
CA GLN A 122 11.17 -4.41 7.69
C GLN A 122 10.22 -4.92 6.58
N MET A 123 9.53 -6.02 6.87
CA MET A 123 8.66 -6.71 5.92
C MET A 123 7.25 -6.11 5.92
N ARG A 124 6.52 -6.26 4.82
CA ARG A 124 5.09 -5.91 4.81
C ARG A 124 4.28 -7.01 5.46
N ALA A 125 3.26 -6.62 6.25
CA ALA A 125 2.35 -7.58 6.87
C ALA A 125 1.74 -8.58 5.86
N ILE A 126 1.37 -8.11 4.67
CA ILE A 126 0.81 -8.95 3.60
C ILE A 126 1.79 -9.96 2.99
N GLU A 127 3.09 -9.82 3.24
CA GLU A 127 4.13 -10.75 2.77
C GLU A 127 4.38 -11.88 3.77
N ALA A 128 3.95 -11.73 5.03
CA ALA A 128 4.16 -12.72 6.09
C ALA A 128 2.87 -13.26 6.72
N LEU A 129 1.76 -12.51 6.67
CA LEU A 129 0.49 -12.84 7.30
C LEU A 129 -0.59 -13.13 6.25
N PRO A 130 -1.41 -14.19 6.46
CA PRO A 130 -2.53 -14.48 5.58
C PRO A 130 -3.67 -13.47 5.77
N HIS A 131 -4.44 -13.25 4.70
CA HIS A 131 -5.65 -12.43 4.74
C HIS A 131 -6.85 -13.13 5.38
N SER A 132 -6.80 -14.46 5.50
CA SER A 132 -7.87 -15.30 6.06
C SER A 132 -7.36 -16.12 7.23
N SER A 133 -8.21 -16.34 8.22
CA SER A 133 -7.98 -17.26 9.34
C SER A 133 -8.18 -18.72 8.95
N SER A 134 -8.76 -19.00 7.78
CA SER A 134 -9.01 -20.37 7.31
C SER A 134 -7.72 -21.05 6.84
N ILE A 135 -7.34 -22.15 7.49
CA ILE A 135 -6.13 -22.91 7.15
C ILE A 135 -6.14 -23.45 5.72
N ASN A 136 -7.30 -23.85 5.21
CA ASN A 136 -7.46 -24.34 3.84
C ASN A 136 -7.27 -23.25 2.78
N ALA A 137 -7.31 -21.98 3.19
CA ALA A 137 -7.09 -20.82 2.34
C ALA A 137 -5.67 -20.25 2.50
N TYR A 138 -4.76 -20.96 3.17
CA TYR A 138 -3.41 -20.46 3.39
C TYR A 138 -2.66 -20.31 2.05
N PRO A 139 -2.28 -19.08 1.66
CA PRO A 139 -1.73 -18.85 0.34
C PRO A 139 -0.37 -19.53 0.15
N THR A 140 -0.13 -20.09 -1.04
CA THR A 140 1.16 -20.71 -1.40
C THR A 140 2.31 -19.70 -1.55
N PHE A 141 1.99 -18.41 -1.64
CA PHE A 141 2.96 -17.32 -1.81
C PHE A 141 3.50 -16.76 -0.50
N LEU A 142 2.99 -17.21 0.66
CA LEU A 142 3.51 -16.84 1.97
C LEU A 142 4.69 -17.74 2.37
N PRO A 143 5.66 -17.19 3.11
CA PRO A 143 6.79 -17.95 3.60
C PRO A 143 6.34 -19.04 4.58
N ARG A 144 6.96 -20.21 4.46
CA ARG A 144 6.79 -21.37 5.35
C ARG A 144 8.10 -21.64 6.08
N VAL A 145 8.06 -22.54 7.07
CA VAL A 145 9.26 -22.94 7.83
C VAL A 145 10.40 -23.41 6.93
N ARG A 146 10.09 -24.11 5.83
CA ARG A 146 11.10 -24.55 4.84
C ARG A 146 11.82 -23.40 4.12
N ASP A 147 11.22 -22.21 4.10
CA ASP A 147 11.77 -21.02 3.46
C ASP A 147 12.70 -20.25 4.42
N LEU A 148 12.83 -20.71 5.67
CA LEU A 148 13.78 -20.22 6.66
C LEU A 148 15.06 -21.05 6.59
N ALA A 149 16.16 -20.41 6.19
CA ALA A 149 17.47 -21.04 6.16
C ALA A 149 18.02 -21.31 7.58
N GLU A 150 18.94 -22.27 7.66
CA GLU A 150 19.70 -22.55 8.88
C GLU A 150 20.51 -21.32 9.33
N PRO A 151 20.75 -21.18 10.65
CA PRO A 151 21.55 -20.08 11.18
C PRO A 151 23.00 -20.18 10.68
N ASN A 152 23.59 -19.04 10.33
CA ASN A 152 25.02 -18.95 10.04
C ASN A 152 25.85 -18.96 11.34
N GLU A 153 27.19 -18.86 11.21
CA GLU A 153 28.13 -18.83 12.34
C GLU A 153 27.82 -17.72 13.38
N ASN A 154 27.20 -16.62 12.92
CA ASN A 154 26.82 -15.49 13.76
C ASN A 154 25.38 -15.61 14.32
N GLY A 155 24.70 -16.74 14.09
CA GLY A 155 23.32 -16.99 14.49
C GLY A 155 22.26 -16.29 13.63
N ALA A 156 22.65 -15.57 12.58
CA ALA A 156 21.71 -14.91 11.68
C ALA A 156 21.04 -15.92 10.75
N ARG A 157 19.76 -15.71 10.47
CA ARG A 157 18.94 -16.56 9.59
C ARG A 157 18.49 -15.77 8.37
N ILE A 158 18.24 -16.48 7.26
CA ILE A 158 17.71 -15.89 6.03
C ILE A 158 16.31 -16.43 5.82
N LEU A 159 15.32 -15.55 5.77
CA LEU A 159 13.96 -15.87 5.38
C LEU A 159 13.76 -15.56 3.90
N HIS A 160 13.40 -16.56 3.10
CA HIS A 160 13.03 -16.36 1.71
C HIS A 160 11.53 -16.04 1.60
N LEU A 161 11.22 -14.86 1.06
CA LEU A 161 9.86 -14.48 0.71
C LEU A 161 9.55 -14.96 -0.71
N PRO A 162 8.59 -15.87 -0.92
CA PRO A 162 8.28 -16.38 -2.26
C PRO A 162 7.71 -15.31 -3.18
N LYS A 163 7.01 -14.31 -2.61
CA LYS A 163 6.40 -13.22 -3.38
C LYS A 163 6.41 -11.90 -2.62
N THR A 164 6.87 -10.85 -3.28
CA THR A 164 6.77 -9.47 -2.76
C THR A 164 6.04 -8.56 -3.74
N LYS A 165 5.60 -7.39 -3.26
CA LYS A 165 4.90 -6.41 -4.11
C LYS A 165 5.74 -5.99 -5.33
N THR A 166 7.05 -5.87 -5.17
CA THR A 166 7.98 -5.36 -6.19
C THR A 166 8.58 -6.47 -7.03
N GLN A 167 8.98 -7.58 -6.42
CA GLN A 167 9.69 -8.67 -7.10
C GLN A 167 8.77 -9.82 -7.54
N GLN A 168 7.47 -9.78 -7.20
CA GLN A 168 6.48 -10.78 -7.57
C GLN A 168 7.07 -12.20 -7.44
N VAL A 169 7.12 -13.00 -8.50
CA VAL A 169 7.56 -14.41 -8.46
C VAL A 169 9.07 -14.58 -8.19
N ARG A 170 9.90 -13.55 -8.38
CA ARG A 170 11.33 -13.61 -8.07
C ARG A 170 11.59 -13.69 -6.56
N GLY A 171 10.63 -13.26 -5.75
CA GLY A 171 10.75 -13.27 -4.31
C GLY A 171 11.82 -12.31 -3.79
N GLU A 172 12.10 -12.40 -2.49
CA GLU A 172 13.11 -11.60 -1.81
C GLU A 172 13.75 -12.39 -0.66
N LYS A 173 14.90 -11.95 -0.17
CA LYS A 173 15.58 -12.56 0.98
C LYS A 173 15.67 -11.52 2.09
N VAL A 174 15.18 -11.88 3.26
CA VAL A 174 15.21 -11.05 4.45
C VAL A 174 16.22 -11.66 5.42
N VAL A 175 17.23 -10.88 5.80
CA VAL A 175 18.24 -11.31 6.77
C VAL A 175 17.76 -10.92 8.15
N VAL A 176 17.67 -11.91 9.04
CA VAL A 176 17.24 -11.74 10.42
C VAL A 176 18.45 -12.00 11.32
N THR A 177 18.95 -10.95 11.95
CA THR A 177 20.13 -11.01 12.81
C THR A 177 19.73 -11.11 14.28
N PRO A 178 20.43 -11.94 15.08
CA PRO A 178 20.14 -12.01 16.50
C PRO A 178 20.41 -10.66 17.17
N ASN A 179 19.55 -10.31 18.12
CA ASN A 179 19.66 -9.05 18.85
C ASN A 179 19.99 -9.32 20.31
N ARG A 180 20.90 -8.53 20.89
CA ARG A 180 21.27 -8.63 22.32
C ARG A 180 20.23 -8.03 23.25
N MET A 181 19.18 -7.41 22.70
CA MET A 181 18.05 -6.89 23.47
C MET A 181 17.14 -8.02 23.98
N GLU A 182 16.27 -7.69 24.94
CA GLU A 182 15.26 -8.60 25.49
C GLU A 182 14.36 -9.24 24.41
N ILE A 183 14.21 -8.56 23.27
CA ILE A 183 13.47 -9.04 22.10
C ILE A 183 14.46 -9.44 21.02
N ASP A 184 14.74 -10.74 20.95
CA ASP A 184 15.62 -11.34 19.95
C ASP A 184 14.79 -11.99 18.82
N PRO A 185 14.91 -11.52 17.56
CA PRO A 185 14.17 -12.08 16.44
C PRO A 185 14.52 -13.53 16.12
N VAL A 186 15.75 -13.97 16.38
CA VAL A 186 16.15 -15.35 16.10
C VAL A 186 15.57 -16.30 17.15
N ARG A 187 15.46 -15.85 18.40
CA ARG A 187 14.85 -16.63 19.49
C ARG A 187 13.33 -16.73 19.39
N ALA A 188 12.69 -15.79 18.71
CA ALA A 188 11.25 -15.80 18.50
C ALA A 188 10.80 -16.77 17.40
N LEU A 189 11.73 -17.25 16.55
CA LEU A 189 11.52 -18.20 15.45
C LEU A 189 11.73 -19.66 15.90
#